data_AF-A0A350UMK5-F1
#
_entry.id   AF-A0A350UMK5-F1
#
_cell.length_a   1.000
_cell.length_b   1.000
_cell.length_c   1.000
_cell.angle_alpha   90.00
_cell.angle_beta   90.00
_cell.angle_gamma   90.00
#
_symmetry.space_group_name_H-M   'P 1'
#
loop_
_entity.id
_entity.type
_entity.pdbx_description
1 polymer ?
#
loop_
_entity_poly.entity_id
_entity_poly.type
_entity_poly.pdbx_seq_one_letter_code
_entity_poly.pdbx_strand_id
1 'polypeptide(L)'
;MGVILSFNGRKAILRRGEWRSPDPRLEERLRRTTEEWFAETGGPALRARDPEAEVARAVAERAGGRVVLHVPADARREGRLYFRRRQMRLPFMD
;
A
#
# COMPACT_ATOMS: atom_id res chain seq x y z
N MET A 1 1.16 -10.34 4.66
CA MET A 1 1.58 -9.17 5.44
C MET A 1 0.37 -8.30 5.73
N GLY A 2 0.46 -7.38 6.67
CA GLY A 2 -0.58 -6.37 6.86
C GLY A 2 -0.13 -5.24 7.77
N VAL A 3 -0.46 -4.00 7.37
CA VAL A 3 -0.20 -2.80 8.16
C VAL A 3 -1.52 -2.15 8.52
N ILE A 4 -1.72 -1.83 9.80
CA ILE A 4 -2.89 -1.07 10.26
C ILE A 4 -2.49 0.37 10.46
N LEU A 5 -3.26 1.28 9.86
CA LEU A 5 -3.12 2.71 10.02
C LEU A 5 -4.32 3.29 10.77
N SER A 6 -4.09 4.39 11.47
CA SER A 6 -5.14 5.20 12.09
C SER A 6 -5.10 6.64 11.57
N PHE A 7 -6.29 7.17 11.29
CA PHE A 7 -6.55 8.52 10.81
C PHE A 7 -7.69 9.11 11.63
N ASN A 8 -7.40 9.98 12.59
CA ASN A 8 -8.41 10.67 13.41
C ASN A 8 -9.51 9.73 13.96
N GLY A 9 -9.11 8.61 14.57
CA GLY A 9 -10.03 7.61 15.13
C GLY A 9 -10.58 6.58 14.13
N ARG A 10 -10.39 6.77 12.83
CA ARG A 10 -10.71 5.77 11.80
C ARG A 10 -9.51 4.85 11.57
N LYS A 11 -9.77 3.62 11.13
CA LYS A 11 -8.73 2.61 10.88
C LYS A 11 -8.81 2.08 9.46
N ALA A 12 -7.65 1.83 8.88
CA ALA A 12 -7.51 1.15 7.59
C ALA A 12 -6.43 0.08 7.68
N ILE A 13 -6.55 -0.96 6.88
CA ILE A 13 -5.57 -2.04 6.75
C ILE A 13 -5.02 -2.00 5.33
N LEU A 14 -3.71 -1.94 5.19
CA LEU A 14 -3.02 -2.26 3.95
C LEU A 14 -2.64 -3.72 3.97
N ARG A 15 -3.11 -4.49 2.99
CA ARG A 15 -2.72 -5.88 2.82
C ARG A 15 -2.78 -6.27 1.35
N ARG A 16 -1.75 -6.95 0.87
CA ARG A 16 -1.55 -7.33 -0.53
C ARG A 16 -1.67 -6.14 -1.48
N GLY A 17 -1.21 -4.96 -1.03
CA GLY A 17 -1.35 -3.70 -1.77
C GLY A 17 -2.78 -3.19 -1.91
N GLU A 18 -3.73 -3.71 -1.13
CA GLU A 18 -5.10 -3.20 -1.07
C GLU A 18 -5.38 -2.54 0.27
N TRP A 19 -6.08 -1.41 0.20
CA TRP A 19 -6.63 -0.74 1.37
C TRP A 19 -7.99 -1.32 1.69
N ARG A 20 -8.24 -1.56 2.98
CA ARG A 20 -9.55 -1.94 3.51
C ARG A 20 -9.89 -1.06 4.70
N SER A 21 -11.06 -0.42 4.67
CA SER A 21 -11.56 0.43 5.75
C SER A 21 -13.07 0.31 5.87
N PRO A 22 -13.66 0.32 7.08
CA PRO A 22 -15.11 0.44 7.27
C PRO A 22 -15.67 1.76 6.72
N ASP A 23 -14.83 2.79 6.57
CA ASP A 23 -15.16 4.05 5.91
C ASP A 23 -14.69 4.01 4.45
N PRO A 24 -15.61 3.97 3.46
CA PRO A 24 -15.28 3.93 2.04
C PRO A 24 -14.56 5.19 1.53
N ARG A 25 -14.83 6.35 2.14
CA ARG A 25 -14.16 7.60 1.75
C ARG A 25 -12.69 7.57 2.16
N LEU A 26 -12.40 6.98 3.31
CA LEU A 26 -11.03 6.75 3.75
C LEU A 26 -10.33 5.73 2.86
N GLU A 27 -10.99 4.62 2.52
CA GLU A 27 -10.43 3.61 1.61
C GLU A 27 -10.02 4.22 0.27
N GLU A 28 -10.94 4.97 -0.34
CA GLU A 28 -10.70 5.64 -1.63
C GLU A 28 -9.60 6.70 -1.55
N ARG A 29 -9.57 7.50 -0.48
CA ARG A 29 -8.51 8.48 -0.26
C ARG A 29 -7.14 7.80 -0.17
N LEU A 30 -7.02 6.71 0.57
CA LEU A 30 -5.75 5.99 0.72
C LEU A 30 -5.30 5.34 -0.57
N ARG A 31 -6.25 4.79 -1.34
CA ARG A 31 -5.99 4.27 -2.68
C ARG A 31 -5.41 5.35 -3.59
N ARG A 32 -6.09 6.50 -3.69
CA ARG A 32 -5.64 7.63 -4.53
C ARG A 32 -4.28 8.15 -4.09
N THR A 33 -4.05 8.36 -2.80
CA THR A 33 -2.74 8.80 -2.28
C THR A 33 -1.63 7.78 -2.58
N THR A 34 -1.94 6.49 -2.62
CA THR A 34 -0.97 5.46 -3.01
C THR A 34 -0.64 5.54 -4.48
N GLU A 35 -1.64 5.72 -5.34
CA GLU A 35 -1.46 5.87 -6.79
C GLU A 35 -0.65 7.14 -7.13
N GLU A 36 -0.97 8.26 -6.50
CA GLU A 36 -0.22 9.52 -6.59
C GLU A 36 1.25 9.30 -6.17
N TRP A 37 1.48 8.66 -5.04
CA TRP A 37 2.84 8.36 -4.57
C TRP A 37 3.61 7.45 -5.54
N PHE A 38 2.96 6.44 -6.12
CA PHE A 38 3.57 5.55 -7.11
C PHE A 38 3.94 6.30 -8.39
N ALA A 39 3.07 7.18 -8.88
CA ALA A 39 3.34 7.99 -10.06
C ALA A 39 4.55 8.92 -9.84
N GLU A 40 4.71 9.47 -8.64
CA GLU A 40 5.80 10.39 -8.30
C GLU A 40 7.14 9.68 -8.03
N THR A 41 7.12 8.48 -7.42
CA THR A 41 8.34 7.86 -6.87
C THR A 41 8.72 6.52 -7.51
N GLY A 42 7.81 5.91 -8.28
CA GLY A 42 7.95 4.51 -8.72
C GLY A 42 7.61 3.48 -7.64
N GLY A 43 7.11 3.92 -6.48
CA GLY A 43 6.67 3.09 -5.37
C GLY A 43 7.82 2.59 -4.47
N PRO A 44 7.59 1.51 -3.69
CA PRO A 44 8.59 1.02 -2.73
C PRO A 44 9.81 0.44 -3.43
N ALA A 45 10.97 0.46 -2.76
CA ALA A 45 12.23 0.01 -3.34
C ALA A 45 12.13 -1.47 -3.81
N LEU A 46 12.77 -1.81 -4.94
CA LEU A 46 12.70 -3.16 -5.51
C LEU A 46 13.20 -4.25 -4.53
N ARG A 47 14.15 -3.88 -3.66
CA ARG A 47 14.75 -4.75 -2.64
C ARG A 47 14.25 -4.44 -1.24
N ALA A 48 13.15 -3.69 -1.11
CA ALA A 48 12.56 -3.43 0.19
C ALA A 48 12.27 -4.75 0.90
N ARG A 49 12.82 -4.91 2.10
CA ARG A 49 12.54 -6.07 2.96
C ARG A 49 11.05 -6.14 3.30
N ASP A 50 10.38 -5.00 3.29
CA ASP A 50 8.98 -4.84 3.62
C ASP A 50 8.32 -3.72 2.78
N PRO A 51 7.89 -4.03 1.54
CA PRO A 51 7.28 -3.04 0.65
C PRO A 51 5.96 -2.47 1.22
N GLU A 52 5.18 -3.28 1.95
CA GLU A 52 3.93 -2.82 2.56
C GLU A 52 4.17 -1.81 3.66
N ALA A 53 5.16 -2.04 4.52
CA ALA A 53 5.52 -1.08 5.56
C ALA A 53 6.02 0.24 4.96
N GLU A 54 6.80 0.20 3.87
CA GLU A 54 7.23 1.41 3.14
C GLU A 54 6.03 2.20 2.61
N VAL A 55 5.14 1.53 1.86
CA VAL A 55 3.91 2.15 1.32
C VAL A 55 3.08 2.74 2.45
N ALA A 56 2.84 1.97 3.51
CA ALA A 56 2.01 2.41 4.63
C ALA A 56 2.60 3.64 5.33
N ARG A 57 3.93 3.72 5.50
CA ARG A 57 4.58 4.90 6.09
C ARG A 57 4.44 6.12 5.19
N ALA A 58 4.78 5.98 3.91
CA ALA A 58 4.69 7.09 2.95
C ALA A 58 3.26 7.64 2.82
N VAL A 59 2.27 6.74 2.76
CA VAL A 59 0.86 7.12 2.67
C VAL A 59 0.37 7.70 4.01
N ALA A 60 0.79 7.15 5.16
CA ALA A 60 0.45 7.71 6.46
C ALA A 60 0.94 9.16 6.61
N GLU A 61 2.20 9.42 6.22
CA GLU A 61 2.81 10.75 6.25
C GLU A 61 2.02 11.75 5.38
N ARG A 62 1.67 11.35 4.15
CA ARG A 62 0.93 12.21 3.19
C ARG A 62 -0.53 12.42 3.57
N ALA A 63 -1.20 11.39 4.08
CA ALA A 63 -2.63 11.45 4.40
C ALA A 63 -2.92 11.93 5.83
N GLY A 64 -1.88 12.25 6.61
CA GLY A 64 -2.03 12.73 8.00
C GLY A 64 -2.50 11.63 8.96
N GLY A 65 -1.97 10.42 8.80
CA GLY A 65 -2.21 9.28 9.68
C GLY A 65 -0.95 8.75 10.32
N ARG A 66 -1.11 7.66 11.05
CA ARG A 66 0.01 6.94 11.68
C ARG A 66 -0.15 5.43 11.57
N VAL A 67 0.97 4.73 11.43
CA VAL A 67 1.00 3.27 11.54
C VAL A 67 0.80 2.88 13.02
N VAL A 68 -0.20 2.04 13.28
CA VAL A 68 -0.56 1.61 14.64
C VAL A 68 -0.09 0.18 14.91
N LEU A 69 -0.12 -0.66 13.88
CA LEU A 69 0.35 -2.03 13.95
C LEU A 69 1.00 -2.39 12.63
N HIS A 70 2.13 -3.05 12.71
CA HIS A 70 2.81 -3.62 11.56
C HIS A 70 3.03 -5.11 11.83
N VAL A 71 2.44 -5.97 10.99
CA VAL A 71 2.64 -7.42 11.06
C VAL A 71 3.57 -7.82 9.90
N PRO A 72 4.87 -8.05 10.15
CA PRO A 72 5.81 -8.43 9.11
C PRO A 72 5.42 -9.78 8.51
N ALA A 73 5.76 -9.99 7.24
CA ALA A 73 5.51 -11.24 6.52
C ALA A 73 6.76 -11.92 6.01
N ASP A 74 6.56 -13.17 5.61
CA ASP A 74 7.51 -13.99 4.89
C ASP A 74 7.82 -13.40 3.49
N ALA A 75 9.03 -12.86 3.35
CA ALA A 75 9.50 -12.09 2.21
C ALA A 75 9.36 -12.82 0.85
N ARG A 76 9.38 -14.16 0.81
CA ARG A 76 9.28 -14.95 -0.44
C ARG A 76 7.87 -14.97 -1.05
N ARG A 77 6.84 -14.74 -0.24
CA ARG A 77 5.44 -14.78 -0.71
C ARG A 77 4.96 -13.41 -1.20
N GLU A 78 5.39 -12.34 -0.54
CA GLU A 78 5.04 -10.95 -0.87
C GLU A 78 5.70 -10.47 -2.18
N GLY A 79 6.96 -10.83 -2.43
CA GLY A 79 7.66 -10.44 -3.67
C GLY A 79 6.96 -10.89 -4.96
N ARG A 80 6.34 -12.08 -4.96
CA ARG A 80 5.59 -12.61 -6.13
C ARG A 80 4.29 -11.86 -6.40
N LEU A 81 3.67 -11.26 -5.39
CA LEU A 81 2.42 -10.51 -5.53
C LEU A 81 2.69 -9.12 -6.13
N TYR A 82 3.67 -8.41 -5.58
CA TYR A 82 4.03 -7.07 -6.05
C TYR A 82 4.68 -7.08 -7.44
N PHE A 83 5.43 -8.13 -7.78
CA PHE A 83 5.94 -8.31 -9.15
C PHE A 83 4.80 -8.39 -10.19
N ARG A 84 3.70 -9.10 -9.89
CA ARG A 84 2.53 -9.17 -10.77
C ARG A 84 1.84 -7.82 -10.96
N ARG A 85 1.78 -6.99 -9.92
CA ARG A 85 1.15 -5.65 -9.99
C ARG A 85 2.00 -4.61 -10.72
N ARG A 86 3.31 -4.84 -10.85
CA ARG A 86 4.24 -3.99 -11.62
C ARG A 86 4.25 -4.26 -13.12
N GLN A 87 3.64 -5.35 -13.59
CA GLN A 87 3.54 -5.61 -15.02
C GLN A 87 2.50 -4.66 -15.65
N MET A 88 2.93 -3.86 -16.63
CA MET A 88 2.04 -3.02 -17.42
C MET A 88 0.98 -3.88 -18.13
N ARG A 89 -0.29 -3.47 -18.06
CA ARG A 89 -1.29 -3.97 -19.01
C ARG A 89 -0.98 -3.33 -20.36
N LEU A 90 -0.43 -4.11 -21.28
CA LEU A 90 -0.15 -3.67 -22.63
C LEU A 90 -1.47 -3.62 -23.41
N PRO A 91 -1.84 -2.50 -24.05
CA PRO A 91 -3.19 -2.25 -24.58
C PRO A 91 -3.50 -2.98 -25.90
N PHE A 92 -2.77 -4.03 -26.26
CA PHE A 92 -2.85 -4.67 -27.57
C PHE A 92 -3.05 -6.19 -27.53
N MET A 93 -3.51 -6.73 -26.40
CA MET A 93 -4.03 -8.10 -26.35
C MET A 93 -5.54 -8.06 -26.05
N ASP A 94 -6.31 -7.80 -27.11
CA ASP A 94 -7.69 -8.27 -27.29
C ASP A 94 -7.74 -9.07 -28.60
#